data_AF-A0A6G2DE88-F1
#
_entry.id   AF-A0A6G2DE88-F1
#
_cell.length_a   1.000
_cell.length_b   1.000
_cell.length_c   1.000
_cell.angle_alpha   90.00
_cell.angle_beta   90.00
_cell.angle_gamma   90.00
#
_symmetry.space_group_name_H-M   'P 1'
#
loop_
_entity.id
_entity.type
_entity.pdbx_description
1 polymer ?
#
loop_
_entity_poly.entity_id
_entity_poly.type
_entity_poly.pdbx_seq_one_letter_code
_entity_poly.pdbx_strand_id
1 'polypeptide(L)'
;RSYVRGIHDTKTEALVSEIVDFEFIVTESNIEALLLEINLIKENKPKYNIMLKDDKSYPFIKITNERYPRLIITRQVKKDGGLYFGPYPDVGAANEIKRLLDRIFPFRKCTNPPSKVCFYYHIGQCMAHTICK
;
A
#
# COMPACT_ATOMS: atom_id res chain seq x y z
N ARG A 1 19.91 -13.35 -1.50
CA ARG A 1 21.20 -12.87 -2.05
C ARG A 1 22.16 -12.68 -0.88
N SER A 2 23.42 -13.09 -1.00
CA SER A 2 24.43 -12.79 0.03
C SER A 2 25.03 -11.41 -0.26
N TYR A 3 25.33 -10.63 0.78
CA TYR A 3 26.07 -9.36 0.68
C TYR A 3 27.58 -9.53 0.91
N VAL A 4 28.00 -10.68 1.44
CA VAL A 4 29.37 -10.95 1.90
C VAL A 4 30.08 -11.94 0.98
N ARG A 5 29.32 -12.70 0.18
CA ARG A 5 29.85 -13.74 -0.70
C ARG A 5 29.27 -13.59 -2.11
N GLY A 6 30.16 -13.62 -3.11
CA GLY A 6 29.81 -13.63 -4.53
C GLY A 6 30.21 -12.34 -5.26
N ILE A 7 29.89 -12.28 -6.55
CA ILE A 7 30.07 -11.10 -7.39
C ILE A 7 28.83 -10.22 -7.24
N HIS A 8 29.04 -8.92 -7.02
CA HIS A 8 27.97 -7.96 -6.81
C HIS A 8 27.98 -6.89 -7.92
N ASP A 9 26.90 -6.13 -8.04
CA ASP A 9 26.90 -4.94 -8.89
C ASP A 9 27.74 -3.84 -8.24
N THR A 10 28.27 -2.92 -9.06
CA THR A 10 29.20 -1.86 -8.62
C THR A 10 28.65 -1.02 -7.46
N LYS A 11 27.32 -0.81 -7.38
CA LYS A 11 26.69 -0.09 -6.27
C LYS A 11 26.73 -0.89 -4.96
N THR A 12 26.46 -2.18 -5.03
CA THR A 12 26.50 -3.06 -3.86
C THR A 12 27.94 -3.29 -3.39
N GLU A 13 28.92 -3.35 -4.30
CA GLU A 13 30.35 -3.41 -3.93
C GLU A 13 30.79 -2.14 -3.20
N ALA A 14 30.39 -0.96 -3.69
CA ALA A 14 30.66 0.31 -3.01
C ALA A 14 30.03 0.35 -1.61
N LEU A 15 28.78 -0.08 -1.47
CA LEU A 15 28.13 -0.22 -0.16
C LEU A 15 28.95 -1.12 0.76
N VAL A 16 29.29 -2.33 0.32
CA VAL A 16 30.03 -3.31 1.14
C VAL A 16 31.40 -2.79 1.57
N SER A 17 32.08 -2.03 0.72
CA SER A 17 33.38 -1.42 1.05
C SER A 17 33.31 -0.35 2.16
N GLU A 18 32.14 0.27 2.36
CA GLU A 18 31.92 1.28 3.40
C GLU A 18 31.33 0.69 4.70
N ILE A 19 30.97 -0.60 4.75
CA ILE A 19 30.41 -1.24 5.96
C ILE A 19 31.53 -1.48 6.98
N VAL A 20 31.40 -0.83 8.15
CA VAL A 20 32.28 -1.06 9.31
C VAL A 20 31.62 -1.98 10.34
N ASP A 21 30.31 -1.83 10.54
CA ASP A 21 29.53 -2.59 11.50
C ASP A 21 28.07 -2.71 11.03
N PHE A 22 27.29 -3.60 11.64
CA PHE A 22 25.86 -3.77 11.37
C PHE A 22 25.06 -4.14 12.61
N GLU A 23 23.82 -3.68 12.66
CA GLU A 23 22.86 -4.03 13.70
C GLU A 23 21.61 -4.66 13.08
N PHE A 24 20.86 -5.45 13.87
CA PHE A 24 19.59 -6.01 13.45
C PHE A 24 18.59 -6.01 14.60
N ILE A 25 17.31 -5.87 14.26
CA ILE A 25 16.20 -5.91 15.20
C ILE A 25 15.29 -7.07 14.80
N VAL A 26 15.04 -7.98 15.73
CA VAL A 26 14.13 -9.12 15.50
C VAL A 26 12.70 -8.66 15.71
N THR A 27 11.82 -9.02 14.76
CA THR A 27 10.38 -8.75 14.81
C THR A 27 9.61 -10.06 14.76
N GLU A 28 8.37 -10.07 15.24
CA GLU A 28 7.59 -11.31 15.39
C GLU A 28 6.91 -11.71 14.06
N SER A 29 6.70 -10.74 13.16
CA SER A 29 6.05 -10.98 11.88
C SER A 29 6.70 -10.18 10.73
N ASN A 30 6.49 -10.67 9.50
CA ASN A 30 6.92 -9.97 8.29
C ASN A 30 6.29 -8.56 8.16
N ILE A 31 5.10 -8.36 8.72
CA ILE A 31 4.40 -7.07 8.67
C ILE A 31 5.09 -6.06 9.60
N GLU A 32 5.48 -6.50 10.79
CA GLU A 32 6.24 -5.69 11.74
C GLU A 32 7.65 -5.39 11.22
N ALA A 33 8.32 -6.38 10.62
CA ALA A 33 9.62 -6.19 9.97
C ALA A 33 9.52 -5.07 8.91
N LEU A 34 8.48 -5.13 8.08
CA LEU A 34 8.22 -4.11 7.07
C LEU A 34 7.97 -2.75 7.73
N LEU A 35 7.09 -2.66 8.73
CA LEU A 35 6.83 -1.39 9.43
C LEU A 35 8.09 -0.78 10.06
N LEU A 36 8.93 -1.61 10.67
CA LEU A 36 10.17 -1.19 11.28
C LEU A 36 11.18 -0.67 10.25
N GLU A 37 11.35 -1.40 9.13
CA GLU A 37 12.20 -0.99 8.02
C GLU A 37 11.82 0.41 7.52
N ILE A 38 10.52 0.69 7.40
CA ILE A 38 10.00 1.98 6.95
C ILE A 38 10.40 3.11 7.88
N ASN A 39 10.23 2.90 9.18
CA ASN A 39 10.54 3.90 10.19
C ASN A 39 12.05 4.20 10.17
N LEU A 40 12.89 3.16 10.11
CA LEU A 40 14.34 3.31 10.05
C LEU A 40 14.82 4.02 8.78
N ILE A 41 14.22 3.75 7.62
CA ILE A 41 14.56 4.44 6.36
C ILE A 41 14.17 5.93 6.45
N LYS A 42 13.00 6.25 7.01
CA LYS A 42 12.53 7.64 7.12
C LYS A 42 13.37 8.46 8.10
N GLU A 43 13.76 7.86 9.22
CA GLU A 43 14.57 8.49 10.26
C GLU A 43 16.01 8.70 9.80
N ASN A 44 16.65 7.67 9.24
CA ASN A 44 18.08 7.68 8.95
C ASN A 44 18.43 8.07 7.51
N LYS A 45 17.47 8.02 6.58
CA LYS A 45 17.64 8.35 5.13
C LYS A 45 18.95 7.79 4.53
N PRO A 46 19.23 6.48 4.66
CA PRO A 46 20.54 5.90 4.34
C PRO A 46 20.97 6.12 2.89
N LYS A 47 22.24 6.53 2.67
CA LYS A 47 22.80 6.92 1.36
C LYS A 47 22.56 5.92 0.23
N TYR A 48 22.63 4.61 0.49
CA TYR A 48 22.50 3.56 -0.52
C TYR A 48 21.07 3.10 -0.80
N ASN A 49 20.11 3.48 0.05
CA ASN A 49 18.73 3.07 -0.17
C ASN A 49 18.10 3.93 -1.26
N ILE A 50 17.50 3.31 -2.28
CA ILE A 50 16.86 4.00 -3.41
C ILE A 50 15.35 4.05 -3.21
N MET A 51 14.79 2.97 -2.67
CA MET A 51 13.36 2.88 -2.38
C MET A 51 13.05 3.72 -1.14
N LEU A 52 11.87 4.34 -1.10
CA LEU A 52 11.32 4.95 0.12
C LEU A 52 12.12 6.11 0.74
N LYS A 53 13.11 6.65 0.00
CA LYS A 53 13.77 7.92 0.33
C LYS A 53 12.88 9.14 0.07
N ASP A 54 12.05 9.06 -0.96
CA ASP A 54 11.01 10.06 -1.23
C ASP A 54 9.90 9.94 -0.17
N ASP A 55 9.09 11.00 0.02
CA ASP A 55 7.85 11.00 0.84
C ASP A 55 6.77 10.00 0.37
N LYS A 56 7.12 9.06 -0.51
CA LYS A 56 6.29 7.96 -0.98
C LYS A 56 6.06 6.97 0.16
N SER A 57 5.03 7.28 0.94
CA SER A 57 4.47 6.36 1.93
C SER A 57 3.86 5.13 1.24
N TYR A 58 3.82 4.01 1.95
CA TYR A 58 3.25 2.77 1.42
C TYR A 58 1.76 2.93 1.16
N PRO A 59 1.22 2.25 0.13
CA PRO A 59 -0.20 2.23 -0.12
C PRO A 59 -0.95 1.49 1.00
N PHE A 60 -2.09 2.06 1.36
CA PHE A 60 -3.12 1.49 2.20
C PHE A 60 -4.38 1.29 1.36
N ILE A 61 -5.17 0.29 1.71
CA ILE A 61 -6.53 0.12 1.19
C ILE A 61 -7.47 0.78 2.19
N LYS A 62 -8.17 1.81 1.75
CA LYS A 62 -9.19 2.53 2.52
C LYS A 62 -10.58 2.05 2.10
N ILE A 63 -11.41 1.71 3.09
CA ILE A 63 -12.87 1.60 2.95
C ILE A 63 -13.48 2.91 3.47
N THR A 64 -14.20 3.63 2.61
CA THR A 64 -14.85 4.89 3.00
C THR A 64 -16.05 4.67 3.92
N ASN A 65 -16.27 5.60 4.85
CA ASN A 65 -17.45 5.63 5.71
C ASN A 65 -18.59 6.44 5.07
N GLU A 66 -19.00 6.02 3.88
CA GLU A 66 -20.19 6.56 3.20
C GLU A 66 -21.31 5.52 3.27
N ARG A 67 -22.58 5.96 3.08
CA ARG A 67 -23.74 5.04 3.00
C ARG A 67 -23.51 3.86 2.04
N TYR A 68 -22.73 4.09 0.98
CA TYR A 68 -22.26 3.07 0.07
C TYR A 68 -20.72 3.09 0.04
N PRO A 69 -20.04 2.17 0.75
CA PRO A 69 -18.60 2.21 0.92
C PRO A 69 -17.85 2.00 -0.41
N ARG A 70 -16.71 2.68 -0.54
CA ARG A 70 -15.79 2.58 -1.68
C ARG A 70 -14.44 2.04 -1.21
N LEU A 71 -13.83 1.19 -2.04
CA LEU A 71 -12.44 0.77 -1.88
C LEU A 71 -11.50 1.70 -2.64
N ILE A 72 -10.60 2.37 -1.93
CA ILE A 72 -9.65 3.33 -2.48
C ILE A 72 -8.25 2.97 -2.01
N ILE A 73 -7.27 2.99 -2.92
CA ILE A 73 -5.86 2.87 -2.54
C ILE A 73 -5.33 4.27 -2.28
N THR A 74 -4.80 4.52 -1.08
CA THR A 74 -4.28 5.82 -0.65
C THR A 74 -2.97 5.64 0.08
N ARG A 75 -2.04 6.58 -0.06
CA ARG A 75 -0.80 6.63 0.72
C ARG A 75 -0.94 7.48 1.99
N GLN A 76 -2.07 8.17 2.12
CA GLN A 76 -2.37 9.04 3.26
C GLN A 76 -3.46 8.40 4.12
N VAL A 77 -3.14 8.19 5.39
CA VAL A 77 -4.10 7.82 6.42
C VAL A 77 -4.68 9.12 7.00
N LYS A 78 -6.00 9.28 6.89
CA LYS A 78 -6.74 10.45 7.41
C LYS A 78 -7.72 9.96 8.49
N LYS A 79 -7.98 10.80 9.50
CA LYS A 79 -8.99 10.53 10.53
C LYS A 79 -10.40 10.91 10.05
N ASP A 80 -10.82 10.35 8.91
CA ASP A 80 -12.11 10.64 8.28
C ASP A 80 -13.19 9.59 8.56
N GLY A 81 -12.94 8.72 9.54
CA GLY A 81 -13.83 7.62 9.91
C GLY A 81 -13.80 6.44 8.94
N GLY A 82 -13.01 6.50 7.86
CA GLY A 82 -12.76 5.34 7.00
C GLY A 82 -11.90 4.28 7.69
N LEU A 83 -12.09 3.02 7.30
CA LEU A 83 -11.25 1.91 7.74
C LEU A 83 -10.03 1.80 6.82
N TYR A 84 -8.85 1.68 7.39
CA TYR A 84 -7.59 1.57 6.67
C TYR A 84 -6.95 0.21 6.92
N PHE A 85 -6.56 -0.46 5.84
CA PHE A 85 -5.91 -1.76 5.84
C PHE A 85 -4.55 -1.67 5.14
N GLY A 86 -3.54 -2.38 5.65
CA GLY A 86 -2.15 -2.22 5.19
C GLY A 86 -1.35 -1.34 6.14
N PRO A 87 -0.03 -1.20 5.96
CA PRO A 87 0.64 -0.88 4.69
C PRO A 87 0.95 -2.09 3.81
N TYR A 88 0.79 -1.93 2.50
CA TYR A 88 1.13 -2.96 1.51
C TYR A 88 2.47 -2.66 0.86
N PRO A 89 3.35 -3.66 0.64
CA PRO A 89 4.73 -3.47 0.19
C PRO A 89 4.84 -2.69 -1.12
N ASP A 90 3.88 -2.89 -2.02
CA ASP A 90 3.78 -2.16 -3.27
C ASP A 90 2.32 -1.93 -3.70
N VAL A 91 2.14 -1.10 -4.72
CA VAL A 91 0.82 -0.74 -5.26
C VAL A 91 0.17 -1.90 -6.00
N GLY A 92 0.96 -2.80 -6.58
CA GLY A 92 0.50 -4.03 -7.23
C GLY A 92 -0.17 -4.97 -6.22
N ALA A 93 0.47 -5.26 -5.09
CA ALA A 93 -0.11 -6.06 -4.01
C ALA A 93 -1.43 -5.46 -3.49
N ALA A 94 -1.46 -4.13 -3.28
CA ALA A 94 -2.69 -3.44 -2.88
C ALA A 94 -3.79 -3.54 -3.96
N ASN A 95 -3.43 -3.46 -5.24
CA ASN A 95 -4.37 -3.59 -6.36
C ASN A 95 -4.94 -5.00 -6.49
N GLU A 96 -4.13 -6.02 -6.26
CA GLU A 96 -4.58 -7.41 -6.33
C GLU A 96 -5.62 -7.71 -5.25
N ILE A 97 -5.34 -7.29 -4.02
CA ILE A 97 -6.29 -7.41 -2.91
C ILE A 97 -7.56 -6.59 -3.18
N LYS A 98 -7.43 -5.36 -3.68
CA LYS A 98 -8.59 -4.54 -4.09
C LYS A 98 -9.44 -5.29 -5.12
N ARG A 99 -8.84 -5.90 -6.14
CA ARG A 99 -9.56 -6.67 -7.17
C ARG A 99 -10.26 -7.90 -6.61
N LEU A 100 -9.69 -8.54 -5.60
CA LEU A 100 -10.34 -9.65 -4.90
C LEU A 100 -11.54 -9.15 -4.10
N LEU A 101 -11.36 -8.12 -3.28
CA LEU A 101 -12.43 -7.54 -2.48
C LEU A 101 -13.59 -6.99 -3.33
N ASP A 102 -13.28 -6.35 -4.46
CA ASP A 102 -14.27 -5.85 -5.43
C ASP A 102 -15.11 -6.96 -6.09
N ARG A 103 -14.65 -8.22 -6.07
CA ARG A 103 -15.38 -9.38 -6.58
C ARG A 103 -16.23 -10.05 -5.50
N ILE A 104 -15.73 -10.09 -4.27
CA ILE A 104 -16.40 -10.74 -3.14
C ILE A 104 -17.50 -9.84 -2.58
N PHE A 105 -17.26 -8.54 -2.50
CA PHE A 105 -18.17 -7.58 -1.89
C PHE A 105 -18.63 -6.54 -2.91
N PRO A 106 -19.93 -6.20 -2.95
CA PRO A 106 -20.49 -5.25 -3.91
C PRO A 106 -20.27 -3.78 -3.48
N PHE A 107 -19.00 -3.37 -3.38
CA PHE A 107 -18.63 -1.98 -3.09
C PHE A 107 -19.10 -1.00 -4.17
N ARG A 108 -19.25 0.28 -3.82
CA ARG A 108 -19.62 1.33 -4.77
C ARG A 108 -18.49 1.55 -5.78
N LYS A 109 -18.75 1.17 -7.03
CA LYS A 109 -17.84 1.43 -8.17
C LYS A 109 -18.27 2.64 -9.01
N CYS A 110 -19.45 3.19 -8.75
CA CYS A 110 -20.01 4.27 -9.56
C CYS A 110 -19.27 5.61 -9.35
N THR A 111 -18.86 6.22 -10.45
CA THR A 111 -18.48 7.64 -10.60
C THR A 111 -19.53 8.42 -11.41
N ASN A 112 -20.65 7.77 -11.79
CA ASN A 112 -21.68 8.40 -12.60
C ASN A 112 -22.23 9.67 -11.95
N PRO A 113 -22.60 10.68 -12.75
CA PRO A 113 -23.34 11.83 -12.24
C PRO A 113 -24.68 11.38 -11.66
N PRO A 114 -25.27 12.17 -10.73
CA PRO A 114 -26.50 11.82 -10.01
C PRO A 114 -27.69 11.50 -10.92
N SER A 115 -27.66 11.92 -12.19
CA SER A 115 -28.72 11.69 -13.18
C SER A 115 -28.63 10.37 -13.94
N LYS A 116 -27.56 9.57 -13.82
CA LYS A 116 -27.37 8.32 -14.57
C LYS A 116 -27.34 7.09 -13.67
N VAL A 117 -28.13 6.08 -14.05
CA VAL A 117 -28.13 4.76 -13.38
C VAL A 117 -26.78 4.07 -13.61
N CYS A 118 -26.29 3.35 -12.58
CA CYS A 118 -25.00 2.67 -12.65
C CYS A 118 -25.11 1.32 -13.36
N PHE A 119 -24.27 1.07 -14.37
CA PHE A 119 -24.20 -0.25 -15.03
C PHE A 119 -23.91 -1.38 -14.04
N TYR A 120 -22.98 -1.17 -13.09
CA TYR A 120 -22.61 -2.16 -12.08
C TYR A 120 -23.76 -2.53 -11.13
N TYR A 121 -24.77 -1.67 -10.99
CA TYR A 121 -25.97 -1.98 -10.22
C TYR A 121 -26.85 -3.01 -10.94
N HIS A 122 -27.03 -2.87 -12.27
CA HIS A 122 -27.82 -3.80 -13.07
C HIS A 122 -27.25 -5.23 -13.08
N ILE A 123 -25.94 -5.37 -12.93
CA ILE A 123 -25.24 -6.66 -12.86
C ILE A 123 -24.99 -7.13 -11.42
N GLY A 124 -25.57 -6.47 -10.41
CA GLY A 124 -25.48 -6.87 -9.00
C GLY A 124 -24.12 -6.65 -8.32
N GLN A 125 -23.18 -5.97 -8.97
CA GLN A 125 -21.81 -5.73 -8.45
C GLN A 125 -21.66 -4.43 -7.67
N CYS A 126 -22.72 -3.64 -7.52
CA CYS A 126 -22.72 -2.37 -6.81
C CYS A 126 -24.05 -2.21 -6.07
N MET A 127 -24.01 -1.89 -4.78
CA MET A 127 -25.22 -1.67 -3.98
C MET A 127 -25.86 -0.28 -4.17
N ALA A 128 -25.23 0.63 -4.92
CA ALA A 128 -25.78 1.97 -5.16
C ALA A 128 -26.90 1.91 -6.21
N HIS A 129 -28.14 1.76 -5.72
CA HIS A 129 -29.37 1.58 -6.49
C HIS A 129 -29.88 2.85 -7.17
N THR A 130 -29.73 3.99 -6.52
CA THR A 130 -30.24 5.28 -6.98
C THR A 130 -29.23 6.35 -6.63
N ILE A 131 -28.84 7.11 -7.66
CA ILE A 131 -28.21 8.43 -7.56
C ILE A 131 -26.89 8.37 -6.79
N CYS A 132 -25.79 8.36 -7.53
CA CYS A 132 -24.49 8.71 -6.99
C CYS A 132 -24.57 10.20 -6.56
N LYS A 133 -25.11 10.46 -5.35
CA LYS A 133 -24.86 11.71 -4.61
C LYS A 133 -23.41 11.76 -4.19
#